data_AF-A0A7K1UU89-F1
#
_entry.id   AF-A0A7K1UU89-F1
#
_cell.length_a   1.000
_cell.length_b   1.000
_cell.length_c   1.000
_cell.angle_alpha   90.00
_cell.angle_beta   90.00
_cell.angle_gamma   90.00
#
_symmetry.space_group_name_H-M   'P 1'
#
loop_
_entity.id
_entity.type
_entity.pdbx_description
1 polymer ?
#
loop_
_entity_poly.entity_id
_entity_poly.type
_entity_poly.pdbx_seq_one_letter_code
_entity_poly.pdbx_strand_id
1 'polypeptide(L)'
;MTEVMATADRFGHREHLHVTWLALRRFGLPETISMVSDGLRSTARYAGVPQKYHTTVSRAWVVLIAHHLANAPVDDFDVFADGNPGLFDKRLLMRFYQPSTLASEAARTGWVEPDREPLPEA
;
A
#
# COMPACT_ATOMS: atom_id res chain seq x y z
N MET A 1 -12.90 -0.94 30.25
CA MET A 1 -13.20 -0.48 28.87
C MET A 1 -11.90 -0.09 28.15
N THR A 2 -10.95 -1.03 28.01
CA THR A 2 -9.63 -0.75 27.42
C THR A 2 -9.26 -1.75 26.32
N GLU A 3 -10.18 -2.67 25.98
CA GLU A 3 -9.95 -3.79 25.08
C GLU A 3 -10.36 -3.55 23.62
N VAL A 4 -10.77 -2.33 23.26
CA VAL A 4 -11.26 -2.02 21.90
C VAL A 4 -10.21 -1.29 21.04
N MET A 5 -9.10 -0.83 21.63
CA MET A 5 -8.00 -0.21 20.86
C MET A 5 -6.93 -1.20 20.38
N ALA A 6 -6.91 -2.43 20.90
CA ALA A 6 -5.95 -3.47 20.50
C ALA A 6 -6.35 -4.21 19.20
N THR A 7 -7.55 -3.99 18.68
CA THR A 7 -8.07 -4.71 17.50
C THR A 7 -7.79 -4.02 16.17
N ALA A 8 -7.32 -2.77 16.18
CA ALA A 8 -6.82 -2.09 14.97
C ALA A 8 -5.47 -2.69 14.47
N ASP A 9 -4.83 -3.53 15.28
CA ASP A 9 -3.58 -4.24 14.99
C ASP A 9 -3.78 -5.59 14.26
N ARG A 10 -5.02 -6.03 14.00
CA ARG A 10 -5.26 -7.33 13.34
C ARG A 10 -4.96 -7.36 11.83
N PHE A 11 -4.66 -6.22 11.22
CA PHE A 11 -4.27 -6.13 9.82
C PHE A 11 -3.04 -5.22 9.71
N GLY A 12 -1.87 -5.80 9.99
CA GLY A 12 -0.59 -5.11 9.99
C GLY A 12 -0.08 -4.89 8.56
N HIS A 13 1.12 -4.29 8.46
CA HIS A 13 1.73 -3.98 7.17
C HIS A 13 1.93 -5.24 6.31
N ARG A 14 2.33 -6.35 6.92
CA ARG A 14 2.54 -7.63 6.24
C ARG A 14 1.26 -8.18 5.61
N GLU A 15 0.14 -8.13 6.33
CA GLU A 15 -1.14 -8.62 5.83
C GLU A 15 -1.64 -7.76 4.65
N HIS A 16 -1.41 -6.44 4.70
CA HIS A 16 -1.69 -5.55 3.57
C HIS A 16 -0.83 -5.89 2.33
N LEU A 17 0.46 -6.15 2.53
CA LEU A 17 1.34 -6.60 1.44
C LEU A 17 0.84 -7.91 0.84
N HIS A 18 0.48 -8.89 1.67
CA HIS A 18 0.02 -10.21 1.20
C HIS A 18 -1.28 -10.12 0.42
N VAL A 19 -2.29 -9.40 0.92
CA VAL A 19 -3.57 -9.24 0.19
C VAL A 19 -3.36 -8.50 -1.13
N THR A 20 -2.50 -7.47 -1.14
CA THR A 20 -2.19 -6.74 -2.37
C THR A 20 -1.45 -7.63 -3.38
N TRP A 21 -0.49 -8.45 -2.92
CA TRP A 21 0.22 -9.41 -3.76
C TRP A 21 -0.72 -10.45 -4.38
N LEU A 22 -1.67 -11.00 -3.59
CA LEU A 22 -2.70 -11.91 -4.11
C LEU A 22 -3.60 -11.25 -5.16
N ALA A 23 -4.03 -10.01 -4.89
CA ALA A 23 -4.86 -9.24 -5.81
C ALA A 23 -4.13 -8.95 -7.13
N LEU A 24 -2.86 -8.54 -7.07
CA LEU A 24 -2.04 -8.29 -8.25
C LEU A 24 -1.90 -9.54 -9.13
N ARG A 25 -1.63 -10.70 -8.53
CA ARG A 25 -1.54 -11.97 -9.27
C ARG A 25 -2.87 -12.39 -9.91
N ARG A 26 -4.00 -12.01 -9.32
CA ARG A 26 -5.32 -12.43 -9.78
C ARG A 26 -5.95 -11.47 -10.79
N PHE A 27 -5.75 -10.17 -10.63
CA PHE A 27 -6.50 -9.14 -11.35
C PHE A 27 -5.61 -8.17 -12.14
N GLY A 28 -4.30 -8.13 -11.90
CA GLY A 28 -3.41 -7.14 -12.50
C GLY A 28 -3.42 -5.80 -11.78
N LEU A 29 -2.57 -4.88 -12.24
CA LEU A 29 -2.30 -3.61 -11.57
C LEU A 29 -3.50 -2.64 -11.56
N PRO A 30 -4.14 -2.30 -12.69
CA PRO A 30 -5.21 -1.31 -12.71
C PRO A 30 -6.38 -1.70 -11.78
N GLU A 31 -6.80 -2.96 -11.86
CA GLU A 31 -7.88 -3.53 -11.07
C GLU A 31 -7.53 -3.59 -9.58
N THR A 32 -6.28 -3.95 -9.25
CA THR A 32 -5.84 -3.98 -7.85
C THR A 32 -5.82 -2.59 -7.22
N ILE A 33 -5.40 -1.56 -7.97
CA ILE A 33 -5.44 -0.17 -7.47
C ILE A 33 -6.87 0.21 -7.09
N SER A 34 -7.87 -0.08 -7.94
CA SER A 34 -9.27 0.22 -7.64
C SER A 34 -9.75 -0.56 -6.42
N MET A 35 -9.53 -1.87 -6.41
CA MET A 35 -10.01 -2.77 -5.34
C MET A 35 -9.44 -2.40 -3.97
N VAL A 36 -8.12 -2.19 -3.88
CA VAL A 36 -7.46 -1.81 -2.62
C VAL A 36 -7.92 -0.43 -2.17
N SER A 37 -8.03 0.53 -3.09
CA SER A 37 -8.49 1.89 -2.76
C SER A 37 -9.92 1.90 -2.23
N ASP A 38 -10.84 1.18 -2.88
CA ASP A 38 -12.24 1.10 -2.46
C ASP A 38 -12.40 0.35 -1.14
N GLY A 39 -11.69 -0.77 -0.99
CA GLY A 39 -11.69 -1.57 0.24
C GLY A 39 -11.18 -0.79 1.46
N LEU A 40 -10.02 -0.14 1.33
CA LEU A 40 -9.45 0.65 2.43
C LEU A 40 -10.30 1.89 2.75
N ARG A 41 -10.80 2.59 1.73
CA ARG A 41 -11.68 3.75 1.93
C ARG A 41 -12.99 3.36 2.62
N SER A 42 -13.61 2.25 2.20
CA SER A 42 -14.85 1.74 2.81
C SER A 42 -14.61 1.31 4.26
N THR A 43 -13.52 0.57 4.51
CA THR A 43 -13.16 0.12 5.86
C THR A 43 -12.91 1.29 6.81
N ALA A 44 -12.15 2.30 6.36
CA ALA A 44 -11.88 3.50 7.15
C ALA A 44 -13.16 4.28 7.49
N ARG A 45 -14.11 4.36 6.54
CA ARG A 45 -15.43 4.96 6.77
C ARG A 45 -16.25 4.17 7.78
N TYR A 46 -16.33 2.84 7.62
CA TYR A 46 -17.07 1.98 8.54
C TYR A 46 -16.52 2.03 9.97
N ALA A 47 -15.19 2.13 10.10
CA ALA A 47 -14.51 2.29 11.38
C ALA A 47 -14.62 3.71 11.99
N GLY A 48 -15.33 4.64 11.34
CA GLY A 48 -15.49 6.02 11.82
C GLY A 48 -14.21 6.88 11.74
N VAL A 49 -13.21 6.44 10.97
CA VAL A 49 -11.90 7.09 10.84
C VAL A 49 -11.50 7.28 9.37
N PRO A 50 -12.36 7.90 8.52
CA PRO A 50 -12.10 8.05 7.08
C PRO A 50 -10.79 8.78 6.76
N GLN A 51 -10.31 9.65 7.65
CA GLN A 51 -9.04 10.38 7.55
C GLN A 51 -7.79 9.49 7.60
N LYS A 52 -7.92 8.23 8.04
CA LYS A 52 -6.80 7.27 8.01
C LYS A 52 -6.52 6.74 6.61
N TYR A 53 -7.48 6.84 5.70
CA TYR A 53 -7.26 6.46 4.31
C TYR A 53 -6.44 7.52 3.58
N HIS A 54 -5.44 7.06 2.83
CA HIS A 54 -4.54 7.94 2.08
C HIS A 54 -4.36 7.40 0.66
N THR A 55 -4.90 8.11 -0.32
CA THR A 55 -4.95 7.67 -1.73
C THR A 55 -3.54 7.47 -2.32
N THR A 56 -2.67 8.47 -2.25
CA THR A 56 -1.32 8.37 -2.85
C THR A 56 -0.48 7.27 -2.21
N VAL A 57 -0.42 7.19 -0.88
CA VAL A 57 0.31 6.14 -0.16
C VAL A 57 -0.18 4.75 -0.55
N SER A 58 -1.50 4.53 -0.53
CA SER A 58 -2.08 3.22 -0.86
C SER A 58 -1.74 2.81 -2.29
N ARG A 59 -1.91 3.71 -3.26
CA ARG A 59 -1.59 3.44 -4.66
C ARG A 59 -0.09 3.21 -4.89
N ALA A 60 0.79 4.00 -4.27
CA ALA A 60 2.23 3.84 -4.41
C ALA A 60 2.71 2.48 -3.90
N TRP A 61 2.14 1.97 -2.80
CA TRP A 61 2.43 0.61 -2.33
C TRP A 61 2.02 -0.47 -3.34
N VAL A 62 0.84 -0.36 -3.94
CA VAL A 62 0.39 -1.30 -4.98
C VAL A 62 1.36 -1.32 -6.17
N VAL A 63 1.82 -0.14 -6.63
CA VAL A 63 2.80 -0.03 -7.72
C VAL A 63 4.13 -0.70 -7.35
N LEU A 64 4.65 -0.45 -6.14
CA LEU A 64 5.91 -1.06 -5.70
C LEU A 64 5.82 -2.59 -5.63
N ILE A 65 4.73 -3.12 -5.07
CA ILE A 65 4.54 -4.58 -4.98
C ILE A 65 4.42 -5.18 -6.39
N ALA A 66 3.73 -4.51 -7.31
CA ALA A 66 3.61 -4.95 -8.69
C ALA A 66 4.97 -5.02 -9.40
N HIS A 67 5.80 -3.99 -9.25
CA HIS A 67 7.16 -3.98 -9.78
C HIS A 67 8.00 -5.14 -9.24
N HIS A 68 8.00 -5.37 -7.92
CA HIS A 68 8.75 -6.47 -7.33
C HIS A 68 8.23 -7.84 -7.79
N LEU A 69 6.91 -7.99 -7.95
CA LEU A 69 6.29 -9.22 -8.44
C LEU A 69 6.66 -9.50 -9.91
N ALA A 70 6.71 -8.46 -10.75
CA ALA A 70 7.09 -8.61 -12.16
C ALA A 70 8.55 -9.05 -12.33
N ASN A 71 9.46 -8.60 -11.47
CA ASN A 71 10.88 -8.94 -11.54
C ASN A 71 11.26 -10.28 -10.89
N ALA A 72 10.41 -10.81 -10.01
CA ALA A 72 10.63 -12.09 -9.35
C ALA A 72 9.29 -12.83 -9.14
N PRO A 73 8.72 -13.41 -10.21
CA PRO A 73 7.47 -14.15 -10.11
C PRO A 73 7.70 -15.43 -9.29
N VAL A 74 7.18 -15.42 -8.07
CA VAL A 74 7.15 -16.58 -7.17
C VAL A 74 5.71 -16.85 -6.78
N ASP A 75 5.38 -18.12 -6.54
CA ASP A 75 4.01 -18.54 -6.22
C ASP A 75 3.72 -18.57 -4.71
N ASP A 76 4.72 -18.27 -3.90
CA ASP A 76 4.67 -18.26 -2.44
C ASP A 76 4.99 -16.85 -1.88
N PHE A 77 4.15 -16.38 -0.97
CA PHE A 77 4.29 -15.04 -0.39
C PHE A 77 5.49 -14.92 0.55
N ASP A 78 5.86 -15.98 1.26
CA ASP A 78 7.00 -15.94 2.19
C ASP A 78 8.31 -15.82 1.41
N VAL A 79 8.45 -16.58 0.32
CA VAL A 79 9.57 -16.44 -0.62
C VAL A 79 9.61 -15.04 -1.24
N PHE A 80 8.46 -14.48 -1.63
CA PHE A 80 8.37 -13.12 -2.15
C PHE A 80 8.81 -12.09 -1.10
N ALA A 81 8.34 -12.24 0.14
CA ALA A 81 8.62 -11.34 1.25
C ALA A 81 10.11 -11.36 1.61
N ASP A 82 10.71 -12.54 1.70
CA ASP A 82 12.13 -12.73 2.03
C ASP A 82 13.05 -12.19 0.92
N GLY A 83 12.62 -12.28 -0.34
CA GLY A 83 13.34 -11.69 -1.48
C GLY A 83 13.24 -10.16 -1.57
N ASN A 84 12.25 -9.56 -0.89
CA ASN A 84 11.95 -8.13 -1.00
C ASN A 84 11.80 -7.45 0.39
N PRO A 85 12.80 -7.54 1.28
CA PRO A 85 12.69 -7.04 2.66
C PRO A 85 12.45 -5.52 2.72
N GLY A 86 12.87 -4.78 1.70
CA GLY A 86 12.61 -3.33 1.59
C GLY A 86 11.12 -2.97 1.58
N LEU A 87 10.24 -3.87 1.10
CA LEU A 87 8.79 -3.65 1.12
C LEU A 87 8.23 -3.58 2.55
N PHE A 88 8.96 -4.06 3.56
CA PHE A 88 8.56 -3.99 4.96
C PHE A 88 9.05 -2.72 5.67
N ASP A 89 9.91 -1.92 5.04
CA ASP A 89 10.31 -0.62 5.56
C ASP A 89 9.26 0.45 5.22
N LYS A 90 8.57 0.93 6.26
CA LYS A 90 7.58 2.02 6.14
C LYS A 90 8.19 3.33 5.59
N ARG A 91 9.52 3.47 5.62
CA ARG A 91 10.24 4.62 5.06
C ARG A 91 10.53 4.49 3.56
N LEU A 92 10.24 3.34 2.94
CA LEU A 92 10.52 3.11 1.51
C LEU A 92 9.96 4.23 0.62
N LEU A 93 8.74 4.71 0.91
CA LEU A 93 8.12 5.80 0.15
C LEU A 93 8.90 7.13 0.22
N MET A 94 9.74 7.35 1.23
CA MET A 94 10.57 8.56 1.35
C MET A 94 11.70 8.63 0.31
N ARG A 95 11.97 7.53 -0.39
CA ARG A 95 12.84 7.51 -1.56
C ARG A 95 12.21 8.24 -2.75
N PHE A 96 10.90 8.08 -2.91
CA PHE A 96 10.14 8.60 -4.06
C PHE A 96 9.47 9.93 -3.75
N TYR A 97 9.10 10.16 -2.49
CA TYR A 97 8.35 11.34 -2.06
C TYR A 97 9.05 12.14 -0.97
N GLN A 98 8.92 13.46 -1.03
CA GLN A 98 9.16 14.32 0.11
C GLN A 98 8.10 14.10 1.20
N PRO A 99 8.47 14.18 2.50
CA PRO A 99 7.51 14.08 3.59
C PRO A 99 6.38 15.12 3.51
N SER A 100 6.67 16.34 3.06
CA SER A 100 5.70 17.42 2.82
C SER A 100 4.65 17.06 1.77
N THR A 101 5.06 16.36 0.71
CA THR A 101 4.19 15.94 -0.38
C THR A 101 3.20 14.88 0.09
N LEU A 102 3.69 13.86 0.82
CA LEU A 102 2.82 12.86 1.45
C LEU A 102 1.94 13.47 2.56
N ALA A 103 2.39 14.52 3.25
CA ALA A 103 1.56 15.18 4.26
C ALA A 103 0.38 15.97 3.66
N SER A 104 0.45 16.37 2.39
CA SER A 104 -0.53 17.24 1.74
C SER A 104 -1.94 16.64 1.63
N GLU A 105 -2.96 17.50 1.68
CA GLU A 105 -4.36 17.09 1.45
C GLU A 105 -4.57 16.55 0.03
N ALA A 106 -3.83 17.08 -0.96
CA ALA A 106 -3.86 16.60 -2.33
C ALA A 106 -3.43 15.12 -2.41
N ALA A 107 -2.32 14.74 -1.75
CA ALA A 107 -1.84 13.36 -1.75
C ALA A 107 -2.77 12.43 -0.95
N ARG A 108 -3.38 12.94 0.11
CA ARG A 108 -4.33 12.18 0.94
C ARG A 108 -5.61 11.84 0.20
N THR A 109 -6.16 12.80 -0.54
CA THR A 109 -7.47 12.67 -1.21
C THR A 109 -7.37 12.20 -2.66
N GLY A 110 -6.26 12.48 -3.34
CA GLY A 110 -6.01 12.14 -4.74
C GLY A 110 -4.65 11.48 -4.98
N TRP A 111 -4.30 11.39 -6.26
CA TRP A 111 -2.98 10.93 -6.71
C TRP A 111 -2.07 12.13 -6.94
N VAL A 112 -0.88 12.07 -6.34
CA VAL A 112 0.22 13.01 -6.59
C VAL A 112 1.42 12.20 -7.04
N GLU A 113 2.06 12.65 -8.13
CA GLU A 113 3.27 12.02 -8.65
C GLU A 113 4.44 12.14 -7.67
N PRO A 114 5.38 11.18 -7.66
CA PRO A 114 6.63 11.27 -6.92
C PRO A 114 7.43 12.53 -7.26
N ASP A 115 8.03 13.15 -6.25
CA ASP A 115 8.77 14.41 -6.36
C ASP A 115 10.25 14.30 -5.94
N ARG A 116 10.76 13.07 -5.76
CA ARG A 116 12.20 12.76 -5.56
C ARG A 116 12.76 11.86 -6.66
N GLU A 117 12.25 10.64 -6.74
CA GLU A 117 12.57 9.64 -7.76
C GLU A 117 11.24 9.12 -8.33
N PRO A 118 11.16 8.82 -9.63
CA PRO A 118 9.97 8.19 -10.18
C PRO A 118 9.73 6.83 -9.52
N LEU A 119 8.46 6.45 -9.36
CA LEU A 119 8.13 5.07 -9.00
C LEU A 119 8.58 4.16 -10.15
N PRO A 120 9.06 2.94 -9.83
CA PRO A 120 9.47 2.03 -10.87
C PRO A 120 8.27 1.58 -11.72
N GLU A 121 8.53 1.27 -12.99
CA GLU A 121 7.53 0.70 -13.89
C GLU A 121 7.18 -0.72 -13.42
N ALA A 122 5.89 -1.06 -13.48
CA ALA A 122 5.36 -2.36 -13.09
C ALA A 122 5.15 -3.26 -14.32
#